data_AF-A0A931REV6-F1
#
_entry.id   AF-A0A931REV6-F1
#
_cell.length_a   1.000
_cell.length_b   1.000
_cell.length_c   1.000
_cell.angle_alpha   90.00
_cell.angle_beta   90.00
_cell.angle_gamma   90.00
#
_symmetry.space_group_name_H-M   'P 1'
#
loop_
_entity.id
_entity.type
_entity.pdbx_description
1 polymer ?
#
loop_
_entity_poly.entity_id
_entity_poly.type
_entity_poly.pdbx_seq_one_letter_code
_entity_poly.pdbx_strand_id
1 'polypeptide(L)'
;MPSNRKIVFASGEYYHVFNRGVEKRLTFTNKHEFLRAIDSINFYRFGNLPIRYSKYLSLEKDKKAKFLEKLYQNSPHQIEILAYCLMGNHFHFLLKQLMDSGVVKFLAKFTNSYTKYFNTKHNRVGPLFQGVFKAVHVESDEQLLHLSRYIHLNPVMGFKIQAEELSSYQWSSYPQYLGITKTQLINPTEILNFFKSSTEYEKFVLDQVDYAKKLKNIEHLLID
;
A
#
# COMPACT_ATOMS: atom_id res chain seq x y z
N MET A 1 -13.30 -19.70 12.57
CA MET A 1 -14.01 -18.50 13.04
C MET A 1 -14.26 -17.61 11.84
N PRO A 2 -15.51 -17.32 11.45
CA PRO A 2 -15.75 -16.35 10.40
C PRO A 2 -15.26 -14.98 10.90
N SER A 3 -14.41 -14.35 10.09
CA SER A 3 -13.93 -12.99 10.32
C SER A 3 -15.13 -12.06 10.20
N ASN A 4 -15.69 -11.64 11.34
CA ASN A 4 -16.68 -10.57 11.40
C ASN A 4 -16.01 -9.25 10.99
N ARG A 5 -15.86 -9.01 9.68
CA ARG A 5 -15.62 -7.65 9.23
C ARG A 5 -16.91 -6.87 9.46
N LYS A 6 -16.88 -5.94 10.41
CA LYS A 6 -17.95 -4.95 10.62
C LYS A 6 -18.13 -4.00 9.42
N ILE A 7 -17.16 -3.97 8.51
CA ILE A 7 -17.14 -3.10 7.34
C ILE A 7 -17.70 -3.83 6.14
N VAL A 8 -18.72 -3.24 5.54
CA VAL A 8 -19.28 -3.63 4.25
C VAL A 8 -18.48 -2.92 3.15
N PHE A 9 -17.86 -3.68 2.26
CA PHE A 9 -17.09 -3.09 1.15
C PHE A 9 -17.99 -2.87 -0.06
N ALA A 10 -18.17 -1.61 -0.45
CA ALA A 10 -18.90 -1.21 -1.64
C ALA A 10 -17.96 -0.66 -2.73
N SER A 11 -18.34 -0.86 -3.99
CA SER A 11 -17.65 -0.30 -5.15
C SER A 11 -17.87 1.22 -5.22
N GLY A 12 -16.84 1.97 -5.60
CA GLY A 12 -16.81 3.44 -5.55
C GLY A 12 -16.22 4.02 -4.25
N GLU A 13 -16.26 3.25 -3.17
CA GLU A 13 -15.87 3.70 -1.83
C GLU A 13 -14.36 3.55 -1.53
N TYR A 14 -13.91 4.30 -0.53
CA TYR A 14 -12.51 4.46 -0.13
C TYR A 14 -12.22 3.79 1.22
N TYR A 15 -11.05 3.16 1.33
CA TYR A 15 -10.67 2.42 2.53
C TYR A 15 -9.20 2.64 2.88
N HIS A 16 -8.95 2.96 4.15
CA HIS A 16 -7.65 2.71 4.76
C HIS A 16 -7.52 1.22 5.02
N VAL A 17 -6.49 0.59 4.47
CA VAL A 17 -6.20 -0.82 4.71
C VAL A 17 -4.77 -1.01 5.16
N PHE A 18 -4.57 -1.79 6.23
CA PHE A 18 -3.25 -2.05 6.77
C PHE A 18 -3.15 -3.44 7.39
N ASN A 19 -1.92 -3.95 7.43
CA ASN A 19 -1.59 -5.16 8.19
C ASN A 19 -0.13 -5.11 8.63
N ARG A 20 0.21 -5.88 9.66
CA ARG A 20 1.54 -5.98 10.26
C ARG A 20 1.99 -7.43 10.38
N GLY A 21 3.30 -7.64 10.49
CA GLY A 21 3.89 -8.94 10.77
C GLY A 21 3.43 -9.49 12.12
N VAL A 22 3.23 -10.80 12.19
CA VAL A 22 2.99 -11.50 13.45
C VAL A 22 4.10 -11.18 14.45
N GLU A 23 3.76 -10.97 15.72
CA GLU A 23 4.74 -10.60 16.76
C GLU A 23 5.61 -9.37 16.40
N LYS A 24 5.06 -8.44 15.60
CA LYS A 24 5.76 -7.24 15.09
C LYS A 24 6.98 -7.57 14.19
N ARG A 25 7.08 -8.80 13.69
CA ARG A 25 8.16 -9.30 12.82
C ARG A 25 8.34 -8.47 11.55
N LEU A 26 9.59 -8.33 11.11
CA LEU A 26 9.91 -7.77 9.81
C LEU A 26 9.35 -8.63 8.67
N THR A 27 8.55 -8.01 7.81
CA THR A 27 7.93 -8.62 6.63
C THR A 27 8.67 -8.26 5.35
N PHE A 28 9.39 -7.14 5.30
CA PHE A 28 10.22 -6.73 4.17
C PHE A 28 11.61 -6.34 4.68
N THR A 29 12.60 -7.21 4.50
CA THR A 29 13.91 -7.10 5.15
C THR A 29 15.01 -6.55 4.24
N ASN A 30 14.79 -6.54 2.93
CA ASN A 30 15.78 -6.11 1.94
C ASN A 30 15.09 -5.57 0.67
N LYS A 31 15.86 -4.87 -0.17
CA LYS A 31 15.39 -4.28 -1.43
C LYS A 31 14.63 -5.28 -2.32
N HIS A 32 15.11 -6.52 -2.43
CA HIS A 32 14.45 -7.54 -3.25
C HIS A 32 13.07 -7.93 -2.72
N GLU A 33 12.90 -7.98 -1.41
CA GLU A 33 11.62 -8.26 -0.77
C GLU A 33 10.61 -7.13 -0.92
N PHE A 34 11.05 -5.88 -0.86
CA PHE A 34 10.19 -4.74 -1.17
C PHE A 34 9.80 -4.72 -2.66
N LEU A 35 10.75 -4.91 -3.57
CA LEU A 35 10.47 -4.99 -5.01
C LEU A 35 9.50 -6.13 -5.34
N ARG A 36 9.67 -7.29 -4.68
CA ARG A 36 8.75 -8.43 -4.81
C ARG A 36 7.34 -8.08 -4.33
N ALA A 37 7.22 -7.34 -3.24
CA ALA A 37 5.93 -6.88 -2.74
C ALA A 37 5.27 -5.95 -3.77
N ILE A 38 5.97 -4.91 -4.22
CA ILE A 38 5.49 -3.94 -5.22
C ILE A 38 5.07 -4.63 -6.53
N ASP A 39 5.87 -5.57 -7.04
CA ASP A 39 5.55 -6.34 -8.24
C ASP A 39 4.25 -7.15 -8.07
N SER A 40 4.07 -7.81 -6.92
CA SER A 40 2.84 -8.55 -6.62
C SER A 40 1.63 -7.65 -6.39
N ILE A 41 1.80 -6.47 -5.76
CA ILE A 41 0.77 -5.45 -5.59
C ILE A 41 0.30 -4.97 -6.98
N ASN A 42 1.25 -4.61 -7.85
CA ASN A 42 0.94 -4.18 -9.19
C ASN A 42 0.19 -5.24 -9.98
N PHE A 43 0.63 -6.50 -9.90
CA PHE A 43 -0.01 -7.60 -10.59
C PHE A 43 -1.44 -7.85 -10.08
N TYR A 44 -1.65 -7.89 -8.77
CA TYR A 44 -2.95 -8.26 -8.20
C TYR A 44 -3.99 -7.15 -8.18
N ARG A 45 -3.66 -5.90 -8.51
CA ARG A 45 -4.68 -4.83 -8.61
C ARG A 45 -5.59 -4.95 -9.84
N PHE A 46 -5.17 -5.72 -10.85
CA PHE A 46 -5.98 -6.00 -12.03
C PHE A 46 -7.01 -7.08 -11.74
N GLY A 47 -8.22 -6.91 -12.26
CA GLY A 47 -9.25 -7.94 -12.32
C GLY A 47 -8.95 -8.97 -13.41
N ASN A 48 -9.57 -10.16 -13.32
CA ASN A 48 -9.57 -11.18 -14.37
C ASN A 48 -8.20 -11.51 -14.99
N LEU A 49 -7.17 -11.67 -14.14
CA LEU A 49 -5.80 -11.95 -14.57
C LEU A 49 -5.70 -13.21 -15.44
N PRO A 50 -5.10 -13.12 -16.65
CA PRO A 50 -5.09 -14.23 -17.62
C PRO A 50 -4.14 -15.36 -17.25
N ILE A 51 -3.16 -15.11 -16.37
CA ILE A 51 -2.21 -16.10 -15.88
C ILE A 51 -2.03 -15.97 -14.37
N ARG A 52 -1.56 -17.05 -13.73
CA ARG A 52 -1.15 -17.02 -12.32
C ARG A 52 0.14 -16.22 -12.15
N TYR A 53 0.31 -15.59 -11.00
CA TYR A 53 1.51 -14.80 -10.69
C TYR A 53 2.81 -15.62 -10.78
N SER A 54 2.80 -16.91 -10.41
CA SER A 54 3.96 -17.78 -10.58
C SER A 54 4.41 -17.91 -12.04
N LYS A 55 3.46 -18.01 -12.98
CA LYS A 55 3.76 -18.04 -14.42
C LYS A 55 4.25 -16.69 -14.91
N TYR A 56 3.68 -15.59 -14.43
CA TYR A 56 4.16 -14.23 -14.71
C TYR A 56 5.62 -14.05 -14.29
N LEU A 57 6.00 -14.60 -13.13
CA LEU A 57 7.36 -14.50 -12.62
C LEU A 57 8.38 -15.30 -13.42
N SER A 58 7.97 -16.40 -14.05
CA SER A 58 8.84 -17.19 -14.92
C SER A 58 8.99 -16.60 -16.32
N LEU A 59 8.31 -15.50 -16.65
CA LEU A 59 8.49 -14.84 -17.93
C LEU A 59 9.84 -14.13 -17.99
N GLU A 60 10.47 -14.19 -19.17
CA GLU A 60 11.60 -13.32 -19.51
C GLU A 60 11.22 -11.84 -19.39
N LYS A 61 12.22 -10.98 -19.16
CA LYS A 61 12.04 -9.55 -18.89
C LYS A 61 11.17 -8.85 -19.94
N ASP A 62 11.41 -9.08 -21.22
CA ASP A 62 10.69 -8.41 -22.30
C ASP A 62 9.25 -8.92 -22.44
N LYS A 63 9.03 -10.22 -22.24
CA LYS A 63 7.68 -10.82 -22.21
C LYS A 63 6.90 -10.31 -21.01
N LYS A 64 7.55 -10.12 -19.87
CA LYS A 64 6.96 -9.54 -18.66
C LYS A 64 6.54 -8.07 -18.88
N ALA A 65 7.40 -7.27 -19.52
CA ALA A 65 7.09 -5.88 -19.84
C ALA A 65 5.89 -5.77 -20.78
N LYS A 66 5.90 -6.51 -21.91
CA LYS A 66 4.77 -6.56 -22.86
C LYS A 66 3.48 -7.06 -22.21
N PHE A 67 3.59 -8.03 -21.29
CA PHE A 67 2.44 -8.53 -20.55
C PHE A 67 1.83 -7.44 -19.65
N LEU A 68 2.66 -6.71 -18.89
CA LEU A 68 2.18 -5.61 -18.06
C LEU A 68 1.55 -4.51 -18.90
N GLU A 69 2.19 -4.11 -20.00
CA GLU A 69 1.64 -3.10 -20.93
C GLU A 69 0.24 -3.48 -21.41
N LYS A 70 0.04 -4.75 -21.81
CA LYS A 70 -1.29 -5.26 -22.19
C LYS A 70 -2.29 -5.23 -21.05
N LEU A 71 -1.88 -5.51 -19.81
CA LEU A 71 -2.76 -5.38 -18.64
C LEU A 71 -3.18 -3.92 -18.44
N TYR A 72 -2.24 -2.97 -18.51
CA TYR A 72 -2.55 -1.55 -18.36
C TYR A 72 -3.51 -1.03 -19.44
N GLN A 73 -3.41 -1.55 -20.67
CA GLN A 73 -4.27 -1.13 -21.78
C GLN A 73 -5.66 -1.78 -21.77
N ASN A 74 -5.75 -3.06 -21.39
CA ASN A 74 -6.94 -3.86 -21.68
C ASN A 74 -7.60 -4.49 -20.45
N SER A 75 -6.94 -4.50 -19.29
CA SER A 75 -7.46 -5.17 -18.10
C SER A 75 -7.98 -4.15 -17.09
N PRO A 76 -9.25 -4.27 -16.67
CA PRO A 76 -9.80 -3.34 -15.70
C PRO A 76 -9.17 -3.57 -14.32
N HIS A 77 -8.96 -2.48 -13.59
CA HIS A 77 -8.53 -2.54 -12.20
C HIS A 77 -9.69 -2.97 -11.30
N GLN A 78 -9.45 -3.88 -10.35
CA GLN A 78 -10.45 -4.20 -9.31
C GLN A 78 -10.40 -3.23 -8.13
N ILE A 79 -9.26 -2.53 -7.98
CA ILE A 79 -9.01 -1.47 -7.02
C ILE A 79 -8.13 -0.41 -7.64
N GLU A 80 -8.26 0.82 -7.16
CA GLU A 80 -7.27 1.87 -7.34
C GLU A 80 -6.47 2.07 -6.06
N ILE A 81 -5.16 2.24 -6.19
CA ILE A 81 -4.27 2.60 -5.08
C ILE A 81 -4.06 4.10 -5.17
N LEU A 82 -4.55 4.87 -4.20
CA LEU A 82 -4.33 6.31 -4.19
C LEU A 82 -3.04 6.66 -3.45
N ALA A 83 -2.79 6.00 -2.33
CA ALA A 83 -1.55 6.12 -1.58
C ALA A 83 -1.16 4.77 -0.97
N TYR A 84 0.14 4.57 -0.77
CA TYR A 84 0.69 3.44 -0.04
C TYR A 84 2.00 3.81 0.67
N CYS A 85 2.31 3.04 1.71
CA CYS A 85 3.62 2.97 2.34
C CYS A 85 3.89 1.53 2.81
N LEU A 86 4.95 0.92 2.30
CA LEU A 86 5.48 -0.34 2.81
C LEU A 86 6.54 0.00 3.85
N MET A 87 6.37 -0.54 5.05
CA MET A 87 7.29 -0.39 6.17
C MET A 87 7.91 -1.76 6.47
N GLY A 88 8.90 -1.84 7.34
CA GLY A 88 9.72 -3.05 7.50
C GLY A 88 8.92 -4.23 8.07
N ASN A 89 7.93 -3.94 8.92
CA ASN A 89 7.06 -4.93 9.56
C ASN A 89 5.56 -4.70 9.31
N HIS A 90 5.17 -3.77 8.45
CA HIS A 90 3.76 -3.50 8.17
C HIS A 90 3.59 -2.75 6.84
N PHE A 91 2.35 -2.61 6.39
CA PHE A 91 2.02 -1.81 5.21
C PHE A 91 0.72 -1.03 5.44
N HIS A 92 0.60 0.12 4.77
CA HIS A 92 -0.61 0.92 4.70
C HIS A 92 -0.97 1.18 3.24
N PHE A 93 -2.26 1.10 2.93
CA PHE A 93 -2.84 1.45 1.64
C PHE A 93 -4.06 2.35 1.85
N LEU A 94 -4.22 3.33 0.97
CA LEU A 94 -5.48 4.00 0.72
C LEU A 94 -5.99 3.50 -0.63
N LEU A 95 -7.10 2.76 -0.59
CA LEU A 95 -7.66 2.04 -1.74
C LEU A 95 -9.05 2.55 -2.06
N LYS A 96 -9.36 2.70 -3.35
CA LYS A 96 -10.73 2.81 -3.85
C LYS A 96 -11.14 1.48 -4.45
N GLN A 97 -12.29 0.96 -4.05
CA GLN A 97 -12.80 -0.28 -4.62
C GLN A 97 -13.48 0.01 -5.97
N LEU A 98 -13.11 -0.71 -7.03
CA LEU A 98 -13.70 -0.53 -8.36
C LEU A 98 -14.60 -1.69 -8.79
N MET A 99 -14.44 -2.85 -8.15
CA MET A 99 -15.23 -4.05 -8.42
C MET A 99 -15.69 -4.68 -7.11
N ASP A 100 -16.75 -5.47 -7.17
CA ASP A 100 -17.28 -6.16 -6.00
C ASP A 100 -16.24 -7.05 -5.33
N SER A 101 -16.05 -6.79 -4.03
CA SER A 101 -15.02 -7.41 -3.18
C SER A 101 -13.58 -7.19 -3.68
N GLY A 102 -13.34 -6.16 -4.49
CA GLY A 102 -12.04 -5.87 -5.09
C GLY A 102 -10.93 -5.72 -4.05
N VAL A 103 -11.17 -4.94 -2.99
CA VAL A 103 -10.21 -4.74 -1.88
C VAL A 103 -9.87 -6.08 -1.21
N VAL A 104 -10.91 -6.86 -0.91
CA VAL A 104 -10.77 -8.17 -0.24
C VAL A 104 -9.96 -9.14 -1.09
N LYS A 105 -10.31 -9.26 -2.38
CA LYS A 105 -9.66 -10.16 -3.34
C LYS A 105 -8.21 -9.75 -3.58
N PHE A 106 -7.96 -8.46 -3.77
CA PHE A 106 -6.63 -7.88 -3.94
C PHE A 106 -5.72 -8.23 -2.76
N LEU A 107 -6.14 -7.91 -1.53
CA LEU A 107 -5.33 -8.12 -0.34
C LEU A 107 -5.12 -9.59 -0.01
N ALA A 108 -6.14 -10.43 -0.18
CA ALA A 108 -6.00 -11.87 0.00
C ALA A 108 -4.94 -12.44 -0.94
N LYS A 109 -4.98 -12.09 -2.23
CA LYS A 109 -3.98 -12.56 -3.21
C LYS A 109 -2.58 -12.02 -2.90
N PHE A 110 -2.45 -10.73 -2.62
CA PHE A 110 -1.18 -10.10 -2.28
C PHE A 110 -0.55 -10.75 -1.04
N THR A 111 -1.26 -10.75 0.08
CA THR A 111 -0.72 -11.23 1.37
C THR A 111 -0.40 -12.73 1.34
N ASN A 112 -1.25 -13.56 0.72
CA ASN A 112 -0.99 -15.00 0.58
C ASN A 112 0.21 -15.29 -0.31
N SER A 113 0.28 -14.62 -1.47
CA SER A 113 1.39 -14.78 -2.42
C SER A 113 2.72 -14.34 -1.81
N TYR A 114 2.72 -13.21 -1.09
CA TYR A 114 3.90 -12.68 -0.44
C TYR A 114 4.33 -13.55 0.75
N THR A 115 3.38 -13.98 1.59
CA THR A 115 3.65 -14.90 2.71
C THR A 115 4.30 -16.19 2.23
N LYS A 116 3.78 -16.79 1.14
CA LYS A 116 4.37 -18.00 0.55
C LYS A 116 5.81 -17.77 0.09
N TYR A 117 6.05 -16.67 -0.62
CA TYR A 117 7.40 -16.29 -1.05
C TYR A 117 8.36 -16.12 0.13
N PHE A 118 7.96 -15.34 1.13
CA PHE A 118 8.77 -15.07 2.31
C PHE A 118 9.08 -16.35 3.08
N ASN A 119 8.07 -17.19 3.30
CA ASN A 119 8.21 -18.47 3.99
C ASN A 119 9.18 -19.41 3.27
N THR A 120 9.06 -19.56 1.96
CA THR A 120 10.00 -20.38 1.18
C THR A 120 11.43 -19.82 1.27
N LYS A 121 11.60 -18.50 1.12
CA LYS A 121 12.93 -17.87 1.14
C LYS A 121 13.61 -17.97 2.51
N HIS A 122 12.85 -17.85 3.59
CA HIS A 122 13.35 -17.84 4.97
C HIS A 122 13.18 -19.19 5.69
N ASN A 123 12.91 -20.28 4.94
CA ASN A 123 12.65 -21.62 5.47
C ASN A 123 11.66 -21.64 6.67
N ARG A 124 10.57 -20.89 6.54
CA ARG A 124 9.57 -20.69 7.59
C ARG A 124 8.24 -21.31 7.21
N VAL A 125 7.44 -21.60 8.22
CA VAL A 125 6.03 -22.01 8.08
C VAL A 125 5.12 -21.08 8.88
N GLY A 126 3.82 -21.14 8.59
CA GLY A 126 2.81 -20.38 9.32
C GLY A 126 2.56 -18.95 8.81
N PRO A 127 1.69 -18.19 9.50
CA PRO A 127 1.25 -16.86 9.08
C PRO A 127 2.40 -15.85 9.14
N LEU A 128 2.52 -14.98 8.14
CA LEU A 128 3.47 -13.86 8.15
C LEU A 128 2.84 -12.59 8.70
N PHE A 129 1.63 -12.28 8.24
CA PHE A 129 0.84 -11.13 8.69
C PHE A 129 -0.15 -11.53 9.79
N GLN A 130 -0.55 -10.57 10.62
CA GLN A 130 -1.52 -10.78 11.69
C GLN A 130 -2.93 -10.95 11.12
N GLY A 131 -3.52 -12.12 11.37
CA GLY A 131 -4.91 -12.41 11.01
C GLY A 131 -5.29 -12.00 9.58
N VAL A 132 -6.50 -11.48 9.44
CA VAL A 132 -6.90 -10.73 8.25
C VAL A 132 -6.40 -9.29 8.35
N PHE A 133 -6.25 -8.61 7.20
CA PHE A 133 -5.99 -7.17 7.19
C PHE A 133 -7.06 -6.39 7.98
N LYS A 134 -6.65 -5.27 8.57
CA LYS A 134 -7.56 -4.27 9.14
C LYS A 134 -7.97 -3.30 8.05
N ALA A 135 -9.20 -2.82 8.12
CA ALA A 135 -9.72 -1.80 7.22
C ALA A 135 -10.53 -0.77 8.00
N VAL A 136 -10.61 0.45 7.48
CA VAL A 136 -11.47 1.54 7.95
C VAL A 136 -12.05 2.22 6.70
N HIS A 137 -13.36 2.46 6.67
CA HIS A 137 -14.03 3.21 5.59
C HIS A 137 -13.70 4.70 5.72
N VAL A 138 -13.47 5.36 4.60
CA VAL A 138 -13.18 6.80 4.52
C VAL A 138 -14.45 7.48 4.03
N GLU A 139 -15.05 8.30 4.89
CA GLU A 139 -16.40 8.85 4.73
C GLU A 139 -16.42 10.26 4.15
N SER A 140 -15.27 10.95 4.11
CA SER A 140 -15.17 12.33 3.63
C SER A 140 -13.85 12.63 2.92
N ASP A 141 -13.86 13.70 2.11
CA ASP A 141 -12.67 14.23 1.46
C ASP A 141 -11.61 14.66 2.48
N GLU A 142 -12.02 15.25 3.61
CA GLU A 142 -11.09 15.61 4.68
C GLU A 142 -10.39 14.38 5.25
N GLN A 143 -11.13 13.30 5.53
CA GLN A 143 -10.54 12.03 5.96
C GLN A 143 -9.59 11.47 4.89
N LEU A 144 -9.95 11.58 3.61
CA LEU A 144 -9.12 11.13 2.48
C LEU A 144 -7.76 11.85 2.45
N LEU A 145 -7.77 13.19 2.55
CA LEU A 145 -6.56 14.02 2.56
C LEU A 145 -5.69 13.76 3.79
N HIS A 146 -6.29 13.75 4.98
CA HIS A 146 -5.54 13.50 6.21
C HIS A 146 -4.96 12.09 6.25
N LEU A 147 -5.66 11.11 5.70
CA LEU A 147 -5.17 9.75 5.57
C LEU A 147 -3.99 9.65 4.58
N SER A 148 -4.01 10.35 3.45
CA SER A 148 -2.88 10.35 2.52
C SER A 148 -1.61 10.91 3.17
N ARG A 149 -1.74 12.03 3.90
CA ARG A 149 -0.67 12.60 4.74
C ARG A 149 -0.19 11.59 5.78
N TYR A 150 -1.10 10.98 6.54
CA TYR A 150 -0.74 9.98 7.54
C TYR A 150 0.07 8.83 6.92
N ILE A 151 -0.37 8.28 5.79
CA ILE A 151 0.33 7.20 5.08
C ILE A 151 1.73 7.66 4.65
N HIS A 152 1.90 8.88 4.13
CA HIS A 152 3.21 9.39 3.71
C HIS A 152 4.12 9.76 4.87
N LEU A 153 3.60 10.11 6.04
CA LEU A 153 4.38 10.37 7.26
C LEU A 153 4.80 9.10 8.00
N ASN A 154 4.30 7.91 7.62
CA ASN A 154 4.63 6.65 8.29
C ASN A 154 6.14 6.36 8.37
N PRO A 155 6.99 6.64 7.36
CA PRO A 155 8.43 6.45 7.48
C PRO A 155 9.06 7.31 8.59
N VAL A 156 8.66 8.58 8.71
CA VAL A 156 9.16 9.50 9.76
C VAL A 156 8.75 9.01 11.14
N MET A 157 7.48 8.63 11.29
CA MET A 157 6.98 8.07 12.55
C MET A 157 7.70 6.74 12.83
N GLY A 158 7.51 5.74 11.97
CA GLY A 158 7.93 4.35 12.08
C GLY A 158 9.44 4.12 12.22
N PHE A 159 10.22 4.67 11.30
CA PHE A 159 11.66 4.44 11.17
C PHE A 159 12.53 5.59 11.67
N LYS A 160 11.91 6.69 12.10
CA LYS A 160 12.63 7.89 12.56
C LYS A 160 13.58 8.46 11.51
N ILE A 161 13.27 8.28 10.22
CA ILE A 161 13.93 9.07 9.18
C ILE A 161 13.52 10.53 9.34
N GLN A 162 14.37 11.44 8.88
CA GLN A 162 14.06 12.86 8.88
C GLN A 162 13.00 13.18 7.82
N ALA A 163 12.27 14.28 8.00
CA ALA A 163 11.17 14.63 7.10
C ALA A 163 11.66 14.94 5.68
N GLU A 164 12.86 15.50 5.59
CA GLU A 164 13.56 15.82 4.36
C GLU A 164 13.90 14.56 3.55
N GLU A 165 14.03 13.40 4.21
CA GLU A 165 14.31 12.11 3.57
C GLU A 165 13.07 11.45 2.96
N LEU A 166 11.85 11.92 3.28
CA LEU A 166 10.60 11.32 2.78
C LEU A 166 10.55 11.25 1.25
N SER A 167 11.02 12.29 0.58
CA SER A 167 11.08 12.37 -0.88
C SER A 167 11.95 11.29 -1.52
N SER A 168 12.88 10.72 -0.76
CA SER A 168 13.78 9.63 -1.17
C SER A 168 13.29 8.24 -0.76
N TYR A 169 12.24 8.16 0.07
CA TYR A 169 11.72 6.90 0.58
C TYR A 169 10.93 6.12 -0.48
N GLN A 170 11.67 5.32 -1.27
CA GLN A 170 11.17 4.61 -2.46
C GLN A 170 10.11 3.54 -2.19
N TRP A 171 9.84 3.19 -0.93
CA TRP A 171 8.83 2.20 -0.54
C TRP A 171 7.49 2.82 -0.17
N SER A 172 7.29 4.08 -0.56
CA SER A 172 6.01 4.76 -0.46
C SER A 172 5.63 5.38 -1.80
N SER A 173 4.38 5.82 -1.87
CA SER A 173 3.87 6.63 -2.97
C SER A 173 4.29 8.10 -2.91
N TYR A 174 4.87 8.59 -1.81
CA TYR A 174 5.16 10.02 -1.63
C TYR A 174 6.05 10.62 -2.74
N PRO A 175 7.15 9.97 -3.19
CA PRO A 175 7.97 10.50 -4.28
C PRO A 175 7.18 10.69 -5.59
N GLN A 176 6.13 9.91 -5.82
CA GLN A 176 5.27 10.08 -6.99
C GLN A 176 4.33 11.28 -6.87
N TYR A 177 3.84 11.57 -5.66
CA TYR A 177 3.06 12.80 -5.41
C TYR A 177 3.88 14.07 -5.67
N LEU A 178 5.19 13.99 -5.45
CA LEU A 178 6.13 15.08 -5.73
C LEU A 178 6.61 15.12 -7.19
N GLY A 179 6.21 14.16 -8.03
CA GLY A 179 6.67 14.06 -9.42
C GLY A 179 8.10 13.56 -9.60
N ILE A 180 8.76 13.11 -8.53
CA ILE A 180 10.15 12.58 -8.54
C ILE A 180 10.19 11.22 -9.25
N THR A 181 9.20 10.37 -9.00
CA THR A 181 9.08 9.05 -9.64
C THR A 181 7.83 8.96 -10.50
N LYS A 182 7.96 8.39 -11.71
CA LYS A 182 6.83 8.13 -12.60
C LYS A 182 6.56 6.62 -12.67
N THR A 183 5.41 6.20 -12.16
CA THR A 183 4.93 4.82 -12.23
C THR A 183 3.42 4.83 -12.39
N GLN A 184 2.87 3.80 -13.02
CA GLN A 184 1.43 3.65 -13.17
C GLN A 184 0.78 2.95 -11.97
N LEU A 185 1.54 2.71 -10.88
CA LEU A 185 1.13 1.92 -9.72
C LEU A 185 0.01 2.58 -8.89
N ILE A 186 -0.02 3.90 -8.83
CA ILE A 186 -1.02 4.65 -8.07
C ILE A 186 -1.76 5.64 -8.99
N ASN A 187 -2.94 6.05 -8.55
CA ASN A 187 -3.68 7.19 -9.09
C ASN A 187 -3.64 8.34 -8.06
N PRO A 188 -2.67 9.28 -8.14
CA PRO A 188 -2.59 10.37 -7.18
C PRO A 188 -3.54 11.51 -7.52
N THR A 189 -4.16 11.51 -8.71
CA THR A 189 -4.94 12.63 -9.25
C THR A 189 -6.11 12.99 -8.37
N GLU A 190 -6.86 12.01 -7.84
CA GLU A 190 -8.02 12.27 -6.98
C GLU A 190 -7.63 13.10 -5.75
N ILE A 191 -6.45 12.85 -5.16
CA ILE A 191 -5.96 13.62 -4.01
C ILE A 191 -5.29 14.92 -4.45
N LEU A 192 -4.45 14.87 -5.49
CA LEU A 192 -3.74 16.06 -5.97
C LEU A 192 -4.67 17.15 -6.50
N ASN A 193 -5.87 16.81 -6.95
CA ASN A 193 -6.89 17.78 -7.39
C ASN A 193 -7.37 18.73 -6.27
N PHE A 194 -7.15 18.38 -5.00
CA PHE A 194 -7.42 19.28 -3.87
C PHE A 194 -6.35 20.36 -3.65
N PHE A 195 -5.23 20.27 -4.38
CA PHE A 195 -4.07 21.15 -4.24
C PHE A 195 -3.78 21.83 -5.58
N LYS A 196 -3.29 23.07 -5.55
CA LYS A 196 -2.90 23.78 -6.80
C LYS A 196 -1.63 23.21 -7.41
N SER A 197 -0.83 22.50 -6.61
CA SER A 197 0.44 21.89 -7.05
C SER A 197 0.90 20.77 -6.12
N SER A 198 1.83 19.94 -6.59
CA SER A 198 2.53 18.97 -5.76
C SER A 198 3.30 19.62 -4.60
N THR A 199 3.77 20.86 -4.76
CA THR A 199 4.41 21.65 -3.69
C THR A 199 3.43 22.03 -2.59
N GLU A 200 2.17 22.34 -2.93
CA GLU A 200 1.15 22.57 -1.90
C GLU A 200 0.78 21.28 -1.16
N TYR A 201 0.75 20.14 -1.86
CA TYR A 201 0.62 18.83 -1.22
C TYR A 201 1.79 18.54 -0.26
N GLU A 202 3.02 18.81 -0.68
CA GLU A 202 4.21 18.66 0.16
C GLU A 202 4.11 19.50 1.44
N LYS A 203 3.76 20.78 1.31
CA LYS A 203 3.53 21.66 2.47
C LYS A 203 2.45 21.10 3.39
N PHE A 204 1.34 20.64 2.82
CA PHE A 204 0.28 19.97 3.58
C PHE A 204 0.83 18.75 4.33
N VAL A 205 1.62 17.89 3.71
CA VAL A 205 2.19 16.71 4.41
C VAL A 205 3.14 17.14 5.53
N LEU A 206 4.04 18.08 5.26
CA LEU A 206 5.11 18.47 6.17
C LEU A 206 4.62 19.29 7.39
N ASP A 207 3.51 20.02 7.26
CA ASP A 207 2.92 20.83 8.33
C ASP A 207 2.61 20.02 9.62
N GLN A 208 2.38 18.71 9.49
CA GLN A 208 2.02 17.85 10.62
C GLN A 208 3.15 16.93 11.09
N VAL A 209 4.39 17.12 10.62
CA VAL A 209 5.54 16.29 11.01
C VAL A 209 5.75 16.30 12.53
N ASP A 210 5.75 17.48 13.16
CA ASP A 210 6.02 17.59 14.60
C ASP A 210 4.89 17.01 15.45
N TYR A 211 3.64 17.21 15.01
CA TYR A 211 2.49 16.60 15.66
C TYR A 211 2.52 15.07 15.54
N ALA A 212 2.85 14.54 14.36
CA ALA A 212 3.00 13.11 14.12
C ALA A 212 4.12 12.49 14.98
N LYS A 213 5.27 13.19 15.10
CA LYS A 213 6.37 12.77 16.00
C LYS A 213 5.91 12.75 17.47
N LYS A 214 5.16 13.75 17.92
CA LYS A 214 4.61 13.82 19.29
C LYS A 214 3.61 12.69 19.56
N LEU A 215 2.67 12.44 18.65
CA LEU A 215 1.70 11.35 18.77
C LEU A 215 2.38 9.99 18.94
N LYS A 216 3.43 9.71 18.16
CA LYS A 216 4.16 8.44 18.32
C LYS A 216 4.84 8.32 19.68
N ASN A 217 5.37 9.41 20.23
CA ASN A 217 5.99 9.38 21.55
C ASN A 217 5.00 9.04 22.66
N ILE A 218 3.70 9.32 22.47
CA ILE A 218 2.64 8.98 23.43
C ILE A 218 1.82 7.75 23.03
N GLU A 219 2.14 7.08 21.92
CA GLU A 219 1.42 5.87 21.44
C GLU A 219 1.40 4.76 22.52
N HIS A 220 2.47 4.65 23.31
CA HIS A 220 2.55 3.72 24.44
C HIS A 220 1.61 4.04 25.61
N LEU A 221 1.00 5.24 25.63
CA LEU A 221 0.02 5.69 26.62
C LEU A 221 -1.42 5.57 26.11
N LEU A 222 -1.62 5.28 24.82
CA LEU A 222 -2.92 5.06 24.21
C LEU A 222 -3.22 3.55 24.23
N ILE A 223 -4.41 3.17 24.68
CA ILE A 223 -4.82 1.76 24.81
C ILE A 223 -5.05 1.17 23.41
N ASP A 224 -4.36 0.07 23.09
CA ASP A 224 -4.45 -0.71 21.82
C ASP A 224 -5.83 -1.32 21.54
#